data_AF-A0A7W1IHZ7-F1
#
_entry.id   AF-A0A7W1IHZ7-F1
#
_cell.length_a   1.000
_cell.length_b   1.000
_cell.length_c   1.000
_cell.angle_alpha   90.00
_cell.angle_beta   90.00
_cell.angle_gamma   90.00
#
_symmetry.space_group_name_H-M   'P 1'
#
loop_
_entity.id
_entity.type
_entity.pdbx_description
1 polymer ?
#
loop_
_entity_poly.entity_id
_entity_poly.type
_entity_poly.pdbx_seq_one_letter_code
_entity_poly.pdbx_strand_id
1 'polypeptide(L)'
;MTEPPLLPELLRSLRAFGEGDDTAAVQAYEAVCEPLVRARGIAARAEDRPAVRAALHGAALTEEILRRVTIILSEGSRSDPERRAASARAREIVEPLALALRRTDAVSASGHGAEEWESWIASLRVAFGRAGEVRRALAVAVAASSDARAASRRRFGRPW
;
A
#
# COMPACT_ATOMS: atom_id res chain seq x y z
N MET A 1 -33.60 -4.31 -8.94
CA MET A 1 -32.53 -3.38 -9.38
C MET A 1 -31.22 -4.07 -9.08
N THR A 2 -30.61 -4.69 -10.07
CA THR A 2 -29.46 -5.57 -9.85
C THR A 2 -28.52 -5.45 -11.03
N GLU A 3 -27.58 -4.54 -10.91
CA GLU A 3 -26.22 -4.78 -11.38
C GLU A 3 -25.31 -4.22 -10.30
N PRO A 4 -24.44 -5.04 -9.69
CA PRO A 4 -23.23 -4.57 -9.04
C PRO A 4 -22.11 -4.66 -10.08
N PRO A 5 -21.99 -3.71 -11.04
CA PRO A 5 -20.99 -3.84 -12.07
C PRO A 5 -19.64 -3.34 -11.51
N LEU A 6 -18.55 -3.93 -12.00
CA LEU A 6 -17.17 -3.38 -12.02
C LEU A 6 -16.18 -3.76 -10.89
N LEU A 7 -16.56 -4.52 -9.86
CA LEU A 7 -15.58 -5.10 -8.91
C LEU A 7 -14.72 -6.29 -9.43
N PRO A 8 -15.14 -7.09 -10.44
CA PRO A 8 -14.33 -8.21 -10.92
C PRO A 8 -12.98 -7.83 -11.56
N GLU A 9 -12.86 -6.65 -12.17
CA GLU A 9 -11.57 -6.21 -12.74
C GLU A 9 -10.58 -5.75 -11.66
N LEU A 10 -11.08 -5.24 -10.53
CA LEU A 10 -10.27 -5.00 -9.32
C LEU A 10 -9.76 -6.33 -8.73
N LEU A 11 -10.52 -7.43 -8.85
CA LEU A 11 -10.06 -8.77 -8.44
C LEU A 11 -8.85 -9.26 -9.26
N ARG A 12 -8.88 -9.06 -10.59
CA ARG A 12 -7.77 -9.46 -11.49
C ARG A 12 -6.50 -8.64 -11.23
N SER A 13 -6.66 -7.34 -11.01
CA SER A 13 -5.53 -6.42 -10.76
C SER A 13 -4.80 -6.72 -9.45
N LEU A 14 -5.51 -7.21 -8.42
CA LEU A 14 -4.89 -7.61 -7.14
C LEU A 14 -4.34 -9.03 -7.13
N ARG A 15 -4.97 -10.00 -7.81
CA ARG A 15 -4.43 -11.38 -7.92
C ARG A 15 -3.11 -11.45 -8.68
N ALA A 16 -2.81 -10.46 -9.51
CA ALA A 16 -1.52 -10.35 -10.19
C ALA A 16 -0.36 -10.01 -9.22
N PHE A 17 -0.64 -9.69 -7.95
CA PHE A 17 0.39 -9.55 -6.93
C PHE A 17 0.82 -10.92 -6.41
N GLY A 18 1.70 -11.59 -7.17
CA GLY A 18 2.30 -12.85 -6.76
C GLY A 18 2.98 -12.75 -5.40
N GLU A 19 2.85 -13.82 -4.62
CA GLU A 19 3.65 -14.09 -3.42
C GLU A 19 5.13 -14.08 -3.83
N GLY A 20 5.95 -13.30 -3.14
CA GLY A 20 7.39 -13.46 -3.26
C GLY A 20 7.84 -14.53 -2.27
N ASP A 21 8.82 -15.33 -2.67
CA ASP A 21 9.33 -16.43 -1.83
C ASP A 21 10.26 -15.95 -0.70
N ASP A 22 10.66 -14.67 -0.72
CA ASP A 22 11.54 -14.08 0.29
C ASP A 22 10.81 -13.20 1.32
N THR A 23 11.39 -13.10 2.52
CA THR A 23 10.82 -12.35 3.65
C THR A 23 10.56 -10.88 3.33
N ALA A 24 11.40 -10.24 2.50
CA ALA A 24 11.26 -8.83 2.17
C ALA A 24 10.04 -8.59 1.28
N ALA A 25 9.79 -9.49 0.32
CA ALA A 25 8.62 -9.46 -0.54
C ALA A 25 7.32 -9.73 0.23
N VAL A 26 7.34 -10.67 1.20
CA VAL A 26 6.20 -10.93 2.09
C VAL A 26 5.88 -9.70 2.94
N GLN A 27 6.88 -9.14 3.63
CA GLN A 27 6.70 -7.93 4.45
C GLN A 27 6.18 -6.75 3.63
N ALA A 28 6.70 -6.56 2.41
CA ALA A 28 6.24 -5.50 1.52
C ALA A 28 4.79 -5.72 1.07
N TYR A 29 4.38 -6.96 0.81
CA TYR A 29 3.00 -7.30 0.49
C TYR A 29 2.05 -7.01 1.67
N GLU A 30 2.40 -7.47 2.87
CA GLU A 30 1.60 -7.26 4.08
C GLU A 30 1.43 -5.76 4.41
N ALA A 31 2.46 -4.96 4.18
CA ALA A 31 2.40 -3.53 4.45
C ALA A 31 1.54 -2.74 3.46
N VAL A 32 1.59 -3.12 2.17
CA VAL A 32 1.04 -2.29 1.08
C VAL A 32 -0.23 -2.88 0.49
N CYS A 33 -0.24 -4.19 0.22
CA CYS A 33 -1.33 -4.85 -0.49
C CYS A 33 -2.42 -5.35 0.45
N GLU A 34 -2.07 -5.85 1.63
CA GLU A 34 -3.07 -6.39 2.58
C GLU A 34 -4.14 -5.37 3.00
N PRO A 35 -3.82 -4.08 3.30
CA PRO A 35 -4.85 -3.07 3.59
C PRO A 35 -5.83 -2.88 2.42
N LEU A 36 -5.33 -2.88 1.19
CA LEU A 36 -6.15 -2.72 -0.02
C LEU A 36 -7.04 -3.94 -0.27
N VAL A 37 -6.52 -5.15 -0.03
CA VAL A 37 -7.28 -6.40 -0.13
C VAL A 37 -8.39 -6.44 0.93
N ARG A 38 -8.10 -5.98 2.15
CA ARG A 38 -9.08 -5.89 3.25
C ARG A 38 -10.19 -4.89 2.94
N ALA A 39 -9.82 -3.67 2.54
CA ALA A 39 -10.77 -2.63 2.13
C ALA A 39 -11.69 -3.11 0.99
N ARG A 40 -11.12 -3.82 0.01
CA ARG A 40 -11.91 -4.48 -1.04
C ARG A 40 -12.88 -5.52 -0.47
N GLY A 41 -12.44 -6.35 0.48
CA GLY A 41 -13.30 -7.35 1.11
C GLY A 41 -14.51 -6.75 1.80
N ILE A 42 -14.35 -5.56 2.39
CA ILE A 42 -15.44 -4.77 2.97
C ILE A 42 -16.33 -4.20 1.86
N ALA A 43 -15.74 -3.54 0.85
CA ALA A 43 -16.47 -2.97 -0.29
C ALA A 43 -17.31 -4.01 -1.04
N ALA A 44 -16.83 -5.24 -1.20
CA ALA A 44 -17.54 -6.31 -1.88
C ALA A 44 -18.81 -6.79 -1.15
N ARG A 45 -18.94 -6.46 0.14
CA ARG A 45 -20.10 -6.80 0.98
C ARG A 45 -21.03 -5.60 1.21
N ALA A 46 -20.67 -4.43 0.69
CA ALA A 46 -21.44 -3.21 0.88
C ALA A 46 -22.72 -3.25 0.02
N GLU A 47 -23.81 -2.72 0.59
CA GLU A 47 -25.13 -2.71 -0.04
C GLU A 47 -25.31 -1.53 -1.00
N ASP A 48 -24.52 -0.45 -0.83
CA ASP A 48 -24.64 0.77 -1.59
C ASP A 48 -23.26 1.40 -1.96
N ARG A 49 -23.30 2.35 -2.91
CA ARG A 49 -22.10 3.06 -3.39
C ARG A 49 -21.39 3.89 -2.31
N PRO A 50 -22.09 4.62 -1.42
CA PRO A 50 -21.46 5.30 -0.30
C PRO A 50 -20.64 4.37 0.60
N ALA A 51 -21.15 3.20 0.97
CA ALA A 51 -20.44 2.22 1.78
C ALA A 51 -19.22 1.64 1.04
N VAL A 52 -19.30 1.42 -0.27
CA VAL A 52 -18.14 1.05 -1.10
C VAL A 52 -17.06 2.14 -1.08
N ARG A 53 -17.45 3.41 -1.25
CA ARG A 53 -16.52 4.56 -1.20
C ARG A 53 -15.88 4.72 0.18
N ALA A 54 -16.64 4.54 1.25
CA ALA A 54 -16.13 4.61 2.62
C ALA A 54 -15.11 3.50 2.90
N ALA A 55 -15.35 2.28 2.44
CA ALA A 55 -14.42 1.16 2.58
C ALA A 55 -13.10 1.40 1.83
N LEU A 56 -13.14 2.11 0.70
CA LEU A 56 -11.99 2.42 -0.16
C LEU A 56 -11.52 3.88 -0.01
N HIS A 57 -11.73 4.49 1.16
CA HIS A 57 -11.32 5.86 1.41
C HIS A 57 -9.79 6.01 1.36
N GLY A 58 -9.32 6.84 0.45
CA GLY A 58 -7.91 6.97 0.11
C GLY A 58 -7.04 7.49 1.23
N ALA A 59 -7.52 8.48 2.00
CA ALA A 59 -6.79 9.03 3.14
C ALA A 59 -6.53 7.97 4.23
N ALA A 60 -7.55 7.21 4.62
CA ALA A 60 -7.44 6.15 5.62
C ALA A 60 -6.49 5.03 5.17
N LEU A 61 -6.60 4.61 3.91
CA LEU A 61 -5.70 3.61 3.32
C LEU A 61 -4.24 4.10 3.27
N THR A 62 -4.03 5.37 2.91
CA THR A 62 -2.70 5.97 2.86
C THR A 62 -2.06 6.01 4.24
N GLU A 63 -2.81 6.43 5.27
CA GLU A 63 -2.34 6.47 6.64
C GLU A 63 -1.97 5.08 7.16
N GLU A 64 -2.82 4.08 6.94
CA GLU A 64 -2.55 2.71 7.36
C GLU A 64 -1.29 2.16 6.69
N ILE A 65 -1.16 2.32 5.37
CA ILE A 65 -0.01 1.84 4.60
C ILE A 65 1.26 2.57 5.08
N LEU A 66 1.25 3.89 5.17
CA LEU A 66 2.40 4.68 5.60
C LEU A 66 2.88 4.25 6.99
N ARG A 67 1.95 4.01 7.92
CA ARG A 67 2.27 3.51 9.26
C ARG A 67 2.97 2.14 9.20
N ARG A 68 2.43 1.18 8.44
CA ARG A 68 3.02 -0.16 8.29
C ARG A 68 4.40 -0.10 7.65
N VAL A 69 4.57 0.68 6.58
CA VAL A 69 5.86 0.88 5.90
C VAL A 69 6.90 1.51 6.83
N THR A 70 6.50 2.52 7.60
CA THR A 70 7.38 3.18 8.57
C THR A 70 7.87 2.20 9.63
N ILE A 71 6.99 1.36 10.16
CA ILE A 71 7.35 0.33 11.16
C ILE A 71 8.43 -0.60 10.60
N ILE A 72 8.21 -1.15 9.40
CA ILE A 72 9.17 -2.06 8.74
C ILE A 72 10.54 -1.40 8.52
N LEU A 73 10.56 -0.18 7.97
CA LEU A 73 11.81 0.51 7.68
C LEU A 73 12.54 0.99 8.94
N SER A 74 11.82 1.20 10.05
CA SER A 74 12.40 1.57 11.34
C SER A 74 12.86 0.38 12.17
N GLU A 75 12.58 -0.85 11.73
CA GLU A 75 12.95 -2.04 12.47
C GLU A 75 14.48 -2.10 12.67
N GLY A 76 14.93 -2.25 13.91
CA GLY A 76 16.35 -2.27 14.25
C GLY A 76 17.06 -0.91 14.25
N SER A 77 16.34 0.21 14.03
CA SER A 77 16.89 1.56 14.27
C SER A 77 17.20 1.74 15.75
N ARG A 78 18.43 2.20 16.06
CA ARG A 78 18.95 2.35 17.42
C ARG A 78 18.92 3.79 17.91
N SER A 79 18.68 4.74 17.01
CA SER A 79 18.72 6.18 17.30
C SER A 79 17.58 6.97 16.66
N ASP A 80 17.30 8.17 17.18
CA ASP A 80 16.30 9.09 16.62
C ASP A 80 16.60 9.55 15.18
N PRO A 81 17.85 9.86 14.80
CA PRO A 81 18.16 10.19 13.41
C PRO A 81 17.83 9.04 12.45
N GLU A 82 18.13 7.78 12.81
CA GLU A 82 17.79 6.61 12.00
C GLU A 82 16.28 6.42 11.86
N ARG A 83 15.52 6.61 12.95
CA ARG A 83 14.05 6.59 12.90
C ARG A 83 13.48 7.68 11.99
N ARG A 84 14.02 8.89 12.06
CA ARG A 84 13.61 10.00 11.18
C ARG A 84 13.93 9.72 9.72
N ALA A 85 15.12 9.19 9.42
CA ALA A 85 15.50 8.81 8.06
C ALA A 85 14.60 7.69 7.50
N ALA A 86 14.29 6.67 8.31
CA ALA A 86 13.35 5.61 7.93
C ALA A 86 11.95 6.15 7.64
N SER A 87 11.45 7.08 8.47
CA SER A 87 10.16 7.73 8.27
C SER A 87 10.13 8.63 7.02
N ALA A 88 11.22 9.35 6.73
CA ALA A 88 11.33 10.12 5.49
C ALA A 88 11.29 9.20 4.25
N ARG A 89 12.08 8.12 4.27
CA ARG A 89 12.10 7.12 3.20
C ARG A 89 10.76 6.43 3.02
N ALA A 90 10.03 6.15 4.11
CA ALA A 90 8.68 5.60 4.06
C ALA A 90 7.72 6.54 3.30
N ARG A 91 7.77 7.85 3.59
CA ARG A 91 6.96 8.85 2.87
C ARG A 91 7.31 8.89 1.39
N GLU A 92 8.60 8.92 1.05
CA GLU A 92 9.05 8.91 -0.35
C GLU A 92 8.55 7.68 -1.12
N ILE A 93 8.62 6.50 -0.50
CA ILE A 93 8.14 5.25 -1.10
C ILE A 93 6.62 5.26 -1.27
N VAL A 94 5.86 5.79 -0.32
CA VAL A 94 4.39 5.75 -0.33
C VAL A 94 3.77 6.91 -1.13
N GLU A 95 4.49 8.02 -1.34
CA GLU A 95 3.96 9.24 -1.97
C GLU A 95 3.26 9.01 -3.32
N PRO A 96 3.78 8.17 -4.25
CA PRO A 96 3.08 7.89 -5.51
C PRO A 96 1.69 7.26 -5.32
N LEU A 97 1.55 6.37 -4.32
CA LEU A 97 0.27 5.77 -3.97
C LEU A 97 -0.63 6.77 -3.25
N ALA A 98 -0.08 7.56 -2.34
CA ALA A 98 -0.81 8.61 -1.63
C ALA A 98 -1.43 9.62 -2.61
N LEU A 99 -0.68 10.07 -3.61
CA LEU A 99 -1.18 10.95 -4.67
C LEU A 99 -2.33 10.32 -5.47
N ALA A 100 -2.21 9.04 -5.80
CA ALA A 100 -3.24 8.32 -6.55
C ALA A 100 -4.53 8.14 -5.72
N LEU A 101 -4.40 7.78 -4.44
CA LEU A 101 -5.52 7.63 -3.51
C LEU A 101 -6.22 8.98 -3.22
N ARG A 102 -5.47 10.07 -3.06
CA ARG A 102 -6.05 11.42 -2.93
C ARG A 102 -6.87 11.84 -4.15
N ARG A 103 -6.43 11.47 -5.36
CA ARG A 103 -7.22 11.72 -6.58
C ARG A 103 -8.52 10.92 -6.57
N THR A 104 -8.49 9.67 -6.12
CA THR A 104 -9.71 8.87 -5.95
C THR A 104 -10.70 9.54 -5.01
N ASP A 105 -10.24 10.06 -3.87
CA ASP A 105 -11.08 10.79 -2.92
C ASP A 105 -11.67 12.07 -3.55
N ALA A 106 -10.86 12.82 -4.31
CA ALA A 106 -11.31 14.02 -5.00
C ALA A 106 -12.41 13.74 -6.04
N VAL A 107 -12.27 12.65 -6.82
CA VAL A 107 -13.28 12.21 -7.78
C VAL A 107 -14.55 11.70 -7.07
N SER A 108 -14.40 11.10 -5.89
CA SER A 108 -15.56 10.70 -5.07
C SER A 108 -16.38 11.89 -4.58
N ALA A 109 -15.73 13.04 -4.36
CA ALA A 109 -16.39 14.26 -3.87
C ALA A 109 -17.13 15.04 -4.97
N SER A 110 -16.82 14.81 -6.25
CA SER A 110 -17.32 15.63 -7.36
C SER A 110 -18.72 15.24 -7.89
N GLY A 111 -19.30 14.09 -7.48
CA GLY A 111 -20.63 13.71 -7.97
C GLY A 111 -21.12 12.30 -7.64
N HIS A 112 -22.36 12.02 -8.06
CA HIS A 112 -23.12 10.80 -7.72
C HIS A 112 -23.67 10.05 -8.95
N GLY A 113 -23.36 10.49 -10.17
CA GLY A 113 -23.80 9.84 -11.41
C GLY A 113 -22.97 8.62 -11.84
N ALA A 114 -23.33 8.06 -12.99
CA ALA A 114 -22.67 6.88 -13.56
C ALA A 114 -21.27 7.20 -14.11
N GLU A 115 -21.09 8.37 -14.74
CA GLU A 115 -19.79 8.81 -15.28
C GLU A 115 -18.76 9.05 -14.15
N GLU A 116 -19.20 9.59 -13.02
CA GLU A 116 -18.37 9.79 -11.84
C GLU A 116 -18.02 8.45 -11.17
N TRP A 117 -18.94 7.48 -11.21
CA TRP A 117 -18.68 6.13 -10.74
C TRP A 117 -17.58 5.45 -11.57
N GLU A 118 -17.67 5.53 -12.90
CA GLU A 118 -16.65 4.99 -13.80
C GLU A 118 -15.29 5.69 -13.63
N SER A 119 -15.31 7.02 -13.51
CA SER A 119 -14.11 7.84 -13.26
C SER A 119 -13.45 7.50 -11.92
N TRP A 120 -14.26 7.26 -10.89
CA TRP A 120 -13.78 6.84 -9.57
C TRP A 120 -13.13 5.45 -9.63
N ILE A 121 -13.75 4.49 -10.34
CA ILE A 121 -13.17 3.16 -10.56
C ILE A 121 -11.87 3.23 -11.37
N ALA A 122 -11.82 4.06 -12.40
CA ALA A 122 -10.59 4.28 -13.17
C ALA A 122 -9.45 4.81 -12.27
N SER A 123 -9.77 5.76 -11.40
CA SER A 123 -8.81 6.31 -10.42
C SER A 123 -8.34 5.26 -9.42
N LEU A 124 -9.23 4.38 -8.95
CA LEU A 124 -8.87 3.24 -8.10
C LEU A 124 -7.93 2.26 -8.80
N ARG A 125 -8.16 1.94 -10.08
CA ARG A 125 -7.27 1.04 -10.84
C ARG A 125 -5.86 1.62 -10.92
N VAL A 126 -5.73 2.93 -11.11
CA VAL A 126 -4.43 3.62 -11.08
C VAL A 126 -3.78 3.51 -9.70
N ALA A 127 -4.52 3.76 -8.62
CA ALA A 127 -4.00 3.62 -7.26
C ALA A 127 -3.50 2.21 -6.97
N PHE A 128 -4.25 1.18 -7.40
CA PHE A 128 -3.85 -0.21 -7.22
C PHE A 128 -2.62 -0.58 -8.05
N GLY A 129 -2.50 -0.03 -9.26
CA GLY A 129 -1.27 -0.11 -10.05
C GLY A 129 -0.07 0.48 -9.31
N ARG A 130 -0.22 1.66 -8.69
CA ARG A 130 0.82 2.30 -7.87
C ARG A 130 1.18 1.49 -6.64
N ALA A 131 0.22 0.83 -6.00
CA ALA A 131 0.50 -0.07 -4.87
C ALA A 131 1.50 -1.18 -5.25
N GLY A 132 1.44 -1.66 -6.49
CA GLY A 132 2.41 -2.62 -7.03
C GLY A 132 3.83 -2.08 -7.14
N GLU A 133 3.98 -0.83 -7.57
CA GLU A 133 5.26 -0.14 -7.64
C GLU A 133 5.83 0.11 -6.24
N VAL A 134 4.98 0.61 -5.32
CA VAL A 134 5.33 0.85 -3.91
C VAL A 134 5.78 -0.44 -3.22
N ARG A 135 5.07 -1.56 -3.45
CA ARG A 135 5.46 -2.88 -2.95
C ARG A 135 6.86 -3.26 -3.40
N ARG A 136 7.18 -3.12 -4.69
CA ARG A 136 8.51 -3.45 -5.22
C ARG A 136 9.60 -2.56 -4.62
N ALA A 137 9.35 -1.25 -4.55
CA ALA A 137 10.28 -0.30 -3.95
C ALA A 137 10.54 -0.62 -2.47
N LEU A 138 9.50 -1.00 -1.73
CA LEU A 138 9.62 -1.40 -0.33
C LEU A 138 10.41 -2.70 -0.17
N ALA A 139 10.13 -3.73 -0.98
CA ALA A 139 10.87 -5.00 -0.92
C ALA A 139 12.38 -4.77 -1.13
N VAL A 140 12.76 -3.93 -2.11
CA VAL A 140 14.17 -3.52 -2.33
C VAL A 140 14.75 -2.79 -1.12
N ALA A 141 13.98 -1.86 -0.52
CA ALA A 141 14.43 -1.13 0.65
C ALA A 141 14.66 -2.03 1.87
N VAL A 142 13.79 -3.02 2.07
CA VAL A 142 13.90 -4.01 3.15
C VAL A 142 15.11 -4.93 2.94
N ALA A 143 15.28 -5.47 1.73
CA ALA A 143 16.41 -6.33 1.40
C ALA A 143 17.75 -5.60 1.62
N ALA A 144 17.90 -4.37 1.12
CA ALA A 144 19.10 -3.56 1.31
C ALA A 144 19.40 -3.28 2.80
N SER A 145 18.36 -3.10 3.61
CA SER A 145 18.50 -2.88 5.06
C SER A 145 18.95 -4.16 5.77
N SER A 146 18.44 -5.32 5.36
CA SER A 146 18.84 -6.63 5.89
C SER A 146 20.31 -6.94 5.59
N ASP A 147 20.75 -6.72 4.35
CA ASP A 147 22.14 -6.95 3.92
C ASP A 147 23.13 -6.07 4.67
N ALA A 148 22.79 -4.79 4.87
CA ALA A 148 23.60 -3.87 5.66
C ALA A 148 23.74 -4.34 7.12
N ARG A 149 22.67 -4.85 7.73
CA ARG A 149 22.71 -5.43 9.09
C ARG A 149 23.54 -6.71 9.14
N ALA A 150 23.46 -7.57 8.12
CA ALA A 150 24.25 -8.80 8.03
C ALA A 150 25.75 -8.50 7.86
N ALA A 151 26.10 -7.53 7.02
CA ALA A 151 27.48 -7.06 6.83
C ALA A 151 28.06 -6.45 8.13
N SER A 152 27.28 -5.62 8.83
CA SER A 152 27.68 -5.04 10.12
C SER A 152 27.95 -6.12 11.18
N ARG A 153 27.06 -7.13 11.30
CA ARG A 153 27.27 -8.27 12.21
C ARG A 153 28.53 -9.06 11.89
N ARG A 154 28.86 -9.30 10.62
CA ARG A 154 30.10 -9.97 10.23
C ARG A 154 31.35 -9.17 10.58
N ARG A 155 31.28 -7.83 10.48
CA ARG A 155 32.42 -6.95 10.74
C ARG A 155 32.71 -6.77 12.23
N PHE A 156 31.66 -6.71 13.06
CA PHE A 156 31.78 -6.39 14.49
C PHE A 156 31.45 -7.56 15.43
N GLY A 157 31.03 -8.71 14.91
CA GLY A 157 30.62 -9.89 15.68
C GLY A 157 31.69 -10.97 15.82
N ARG A 158 32.99 -10.64 15.78
CA ARG A 158 34.04 -11.59 16.17
C ARG A 158 33.98 -11.80 17.70
N PRO A 159 33.84 -13.03 18.20
CA PRO A 159 34.05 -13.28 19.62
C PRO A 159 35.53 -13.05 19.94
N TRP A 160 35.78 -12.24 20.96
CA TRP A 160 37.07 -12.17 21.65
C TRP A 160 37.15 -13.32 22.65
#